data_AF-A0A7C7XJ69-F1
#
_entry.id   AF-A0A7C7XJ69-F1
#
_cell.length_a   1.000
_cell.length_b   1.000
_cell.length_c   1.000
_cell.angle_alpha   90.00
_cell.angle_beta   90.00
_cell.angle_gamma   90.00
#
_symmetry.space_group_name_H-M   'P 1'
#
loop_
_entity.id
_entity.type
_entity.pdbx_description
1 polymer ?
#
loop_
_entity_poly.entity_id
_entity_poly.type
_entity_poly.pdbx_seq_one_letter_code
_entity_poly.pdbx_strand_id
1 'polypeptide(L)'
;MISLTEENVFDVMIASGSIPFILDGVRDIAGAPRGQYWDGGITDYHFDFLFHRGSDRVLYPHFSPKVIPGWFDKHLPWRSVNAANFHNVVLVVPSQSFVDSLPYGKIPDRKDFNMLGYEARLAYWQVVLNRSTELADDFKKLIDNGVGLEAIQPFYQSIK
;
A
#
# COMPACT_ATOMS: atom_id res chain seq x y z
N MET A 1 9.93 -11.85 11.46
CA MET A 1 10.62 -10.55 11.30
C MET A 1 11.98 -10.65 11.98
N ILE A 2 13.02 -10.12 11.34
CA ILE A 2 14.38 -10.05 11.89
C ILE A 2 14.75 -8.58 12.07
N SER A 3 15.65 -8.28 13.01
CA SER A 3 16.20 -6.93 13.15
C SER A 3 17.17 -6.63 12.01
N LEU A 4 17.10 -5.41 11.47
CA LEU A 4 18.07 -4.95 10.47
C LEU A 4 19.42 -4.66 11.15
N THR A 5 20.49 -5.15 10.54
CA THR A 5 21.88 -4.92 10.94
C THR A 5 22.68 -4.48 9.73
N GLU A 6 23.87 -3.91 9.95
CA GLU A 6 24.79 -3.58 8.84
C GLU A 6 25.12 -4.80 7.96
N GLU A 7 25.14 -5.99 8.56
CA GLU A 7 25.44 -7.25 7.87
C GLU A 7 24.28 -7.71 6.96
N ASN A 8 23.02 -7.55 7.39
CA ASN A 8 21.88 -8.14 6.68
C ASN A 8 21.04 -7.15 5.88
N VAL A 9 21.22 -5.84 6.07
CA VAL A 9 20.32 -4.83 5.49
C VAL A 9 20.25 -4.93 3.97
N PHE A 10 21.37 -5.16 3.30
CA PHE A 10 21.38 -5.26 1.83
C PHE A 10 20.62 -6.50 1.36
N ASP A 11 20.91 -7.66 1.96
CA ASP A 11 20.26 -8.92 1.62
C ASP A 11 18.75 -8.90 1.88
N VAL A 12 18.32 -8.31 3.00
CA VAL A 12 16.90 -8.11 3.31
C VAL A 12 16.23 -7.21 2.28
N MET A 13 16.88 -6.12 1.88
CA MET A 13 16.35 -5.19 0.89
C MET A 13 16.21 -5.84 -0.48
N ILE A 14 17.21 -6.61 -0.93
CA ILE A 14 17.13 -7.35 -2.19
C ILE A 14 16.02 -8.40 -2.12
N ALA A 15 16.00 -9.23 -1.07
CA ALA A 15 14.98 -10.25 -0.91
C ALA A 15 13.56 -9.67 -0.93
N SER A 16 13.33 -8.55 -0.25
CA SER A 16 12.01 -7.91 -0.20
C SER A 16 11.51 -7.41 -1.56
N GLY A 17 12.41 -7.17 -2.53
CA GLY A 17 12.06 -6.77 -3.90
C GLY A 17 12.14 -7.90 -4.93
N SER A 18 12.63 -9.09 -4.54
CA SER A 18 12.82 -10.22 -5.45
C SER A 18 11.50 -10.94 -5.73
N ILE A 19 10.78 -10.48 -6.75
CA ILE A 19 9.53 -11.10 -7.21
C ILE A 19 9.82 -12.55 -7.65
N PRO A 20 9.14 -13.57 -7.05
CA PRO A 20 9.32 -14.96 -7.44
C PRO A 20 9.15 -15.18 -8.95
N PHE A 21 10.02 -16.01 -9.53
CA PHE A 21 10.08 -16.34 -10.96
C PHE A 21 10.53 -15.21 -11.90
N ILE A 22 10.75 -13.99 -11.40
CA ILE A 22 11.29 -12.87 -12.19
C ILE A 22 12.71 -12.52 -11.74
N LEU A 23 12.96 -12.55 -10.43
CA LEU A 23 14.25 -12.26 -9.81
C LEU A 23 14.68 -13.40 -8.90
N ASP A 24 15.99 -13.62 -8.81
CA ASP A 24 16.55 -14.54 -7.84
C ASP A 24 16.31 -14.02 -6.42
N GLY A 25 15.94 -14.94 -5.53
CA GLY A 25 15.82 -14.61 -4.12
C GLY A 25 17.19 -14.59 -3.44
N VAL A 26 17.23 -14.15 -2.19
CA VAL A 26 18.44 -14.21 -1.36
C VAL A 26 18.38 -15.42 -0.44
N ARG A 27 19.48 -16.16 -0.31
CA ARG A 27 19.55 -17.38 0.50
C ARG A 27 20.29 -17.12 1.81
N ASP A 28 19.79 -17.71 2.89
CA ASP A 28 20.46 -17.77 4.20
C ASP A 28 20.87 -16.38 4.75
N ILE A 29 19.97 -15.41 4.66
CA ILE A 29 20.17 -14.04 5.17
C ILE A 29 20.62 -14.07 6.63
N ALA A 30 21.66 -13.30 6.96
CA ALA A 30 22.20 -13.22 8.32
C ALA A 30 21.13 -12.81 9.35
N GLY A 31 21.00 -13.62 10.41
CA GLY A 31 19.99 -13.45 11.46
C GLY A 31 18.59 -13.99 11.11
N ALA A 32 18.36 -14.43 9.88
CA ALA A 32 17.14 -15.12 9.47
C ALA A 32 17.28 -16.64 9.58
N PRO A 33 16.17 -17.39 9.69
CA PRO A 33 16.19 -18.84 9.50
C PRO A 33 16.91 -19.24 8.20
N ARG A 34 17.49 -20.44 8.13
CA ARG A 34 18.03 -20.93 6.85
C ARG A 34 16.91 -21.12 5.84
N GLY A 35 17.15 -20.72 4.60
CA GLY A 35 16.13 -20.78 3.55
C GLY A 35 16.32 -19.77 2.43
N GLN A 36 15.35 -19.75 1.54
CA GLN A 36 15.29 -18.87 0.38
C GLN A 36 14.24 -17.79 0.63
N TYR A 37 14.63 -16.54 0.42
CA TYR A 37 13.82 -15.35 0.68
C TYR A 37 13.51 -14.61 -0.61
N TRP A 38 12.25 -14.20 -0.74
CA TRP A 38 11.69 -13.47 -1.88
C TRP A 38 10.72 -12.39 -1.38
N ASP A 39 10.18 -11.61 -2.32
CA ASP A 39 9.18 -10.58 -2.06
C ASP A 39 7.99 -11.15 -1.26
N GLY A 40 7.74 -10.55 -0.10
CA GLY A 40 6.66 -10.93 0.82
C GLY A 40 5.26 -10.63 0.29
N GLY A 41 5.13 -9.81 -0.77
CA GLY A 41 3.87 -9.51 -1.42
C GLY A 41 3.15 -10.75 -1.97
N ILE A 42 3.85 -11.88 -2.13
CA ILE A 42 3.20 -13.15 -2.49
C ILE A 42 2.22 -13.64 -1.41
N THR A 43 2.55 -13.44 -0.12
CA THR A 43 1.70 -13.82 1.02
C THR A 43 0.97 -12.64 1.64
N ASP A 44 1.66 -11.51 1.80
CA ASP A 44 1.21 -10.36 2.58
C ASP A 44 1.28 -9.08 1.74
N TYR A 45 0.56 -9.06 0.61
CA TYR A 45 0.54 -7.90 -0.29
C TYR A 45 -0.10 -6.70 0.37
N HIS A 46 -1.30 -6.89 0.90
CA HIS A 46 -1.85 -6.00 1.90
C HIS A 46 -2.23 -6.82 3.12
N PHE A 47 -1.88 -6.30 4.28
CA PHE A 47 -2.05 -7.01 5.55
C PHE A 47 -3.51 -7.40 5.82
N ASP A 48 -3.76 -8.69 6.01
CA ASP A 48 -5.04 -9.26 6.43
C ASP A 48 -4.86 -10.06 7.74
N PHE A 49 -4.43 -9.36 8.79
CA PHE A 49 -4.25 -9.93 10.13
C PHE A 49 -4.74 -8.97 11.21
N LEU A 50 -4.84 -9.45 12.44
CA LEU A 50 -5.15 -8.61 13.60
C LEU A 50 -4.01 -7.62 13.84
N PHE A 51 -4.15 -6.39 13.34
CA PHE A 51 -3.08 -5.37 13.36
C PHE A 51 -2.59 -5.04 14.76
N HIS A 52 -3.49 -5.03 15.74
CA HIS A 52 -3.14 -4.84 17.13
C HIS A 52 -4.09 -5.63 18.03
N ARG A 53 -3.55 -6.37 18.99
CA ARG A 53 -4.32 -7.23 19.91
C ARG A 53 -4.90 -6.47 21.10
N GLY A 54 -4.47 -5.23 21.34
CA GLY A 54 -5.02 -4.34 22.37
C GLY A 54 -6.18 -3.48 21.86
N SER A 55 -6.58 -2.49 22.66
CA SER A 55 -7.67 -1.58 22.34
C SER A 55 -7.27 -0.39 21.46
N ASP A 56 -5.98 -0.20 21.21
CA ASP A 56 -5.47 0.92 20.43
C ASP A 56 -5.95 0.89 18.98
N ARG A 57 -6.07 2.08 18.39
CA ARG A 57 -6.40 2.25 16.98
C ARG A 57 -5.12 2.21 16.15
N VAL A 58 -5.21 1.57 14.99
CA VAL A 58 -4.12 1.51 14.02
C VAL A 58 -4.46 2.43 12.85
N LEU A 59 -3.65 3.45 12.64
CA LEU A 59 -3.75 4.31 11.47
C LEU A 59 -3.05 3.60 10.30
N TYR A 60 -3.79 3.37 9.22
CA TYR A 60 -3.26 2.73 8.01
C TYR A 60 -3.45 3.65 6.80
N PRO A 61 -2.45 4.48 6.46
CA PRO A 61 -2.44 5.24 5.23
C PRO A 61 -2.32 4.31 4.02
N HIS A 62 -3.18 4.51 3.02
CA HIS A 62 -3.22 3.68 1.82
C HIS A 62 -3.65 4.51 0.61
N PHE A 63 -3.36 4.04 -0.60
CA PHE A 63 -3.68 4.78 -1.84
C PHE A 63 -5.07 4.44 -2.41
N SER A 64 -5.74 3.43 -1.86
CA SER A 64 -7.02 2.90 -2.34
C SER A 64 -7.82 2.29 -1.19
N PRO A 65 -9.16 2.40 -1.19
CA PRO A 65 -9.98 1.72 -0.19
C PRO A 65 -9.96 0.18 -0.35
N LYS A 66 -9.53 -0.33 -1.51
CA LYS A 66 -9.48 -1.77 -1.79
C LYS A 66 -8.23 -2.41 -1.22
N VAL A 67 -8.43 -3.33 -0.29
CA VAL A 67 -7.37 -4.15 0.33
C VAL A 67 -7.39 -5.56 -0.26
N ILE A 68 -6.27 -5.97 -0.83
CA ILE A 68 -6.08 -7.28 -1.52
C ILE A 68 -5.06 -8.09 -0.72
N PRO A 69 -5.44 -9.22 -0.06
CA PRO A 69 -4.57 -9.95 0.86
C PRO A 69 -3.24 -10.40 0.24
N GLY A 70 -3.28 -11.19 -0.84
CA GLY A 70 -2.09 -11.68 -1.53
C GLY A 70 -1.96 -11.17 -2.97
N TRP A 71 -0.75 -11.22 -3.53
CA TRP A 71 -0.52 -10.79 -4.91
C TRP A 71 -1.37 -11.56 -5.94
N PHE A 72 -1.54 -12.87 -5.74
CA PHE A 72 -2.37 -13.72 -6.62
C PHE A 72 -3.88 -13.46 -6.49
N ASP A 73 -4.34 -12.82 -5.41
CA ASP A 73 -5.76 -12.52 -5.19
C ASP A 73 -6.26 -11.37 -6.08
N LYS A 74 -5.36 -10.62 -6.74
CA LYS A 74 -5.71 -9.48 -7.61
C LYS A 74 -6.73 -9.80 -8.70
N HIS A 75 -6.75 -11.04 -9.18
CA HIS A 75 -7.64 -11.52 -10.24
C HIS A 75 -8.78 -12.41 -9.72
N LEU A 76 -8.88 -12.61 -8.40
CA LEU A 76 -9.86 -13.48 -7.76
C LEU A 76 -10.88 -12.62 -6.99
N PRO A 77 -11.97 -12.14 -7.62
CA PRO A 77 -12.88 -11.16 -7.01
C PRO A 77 -13.60 -11.67 -5.76
N TRP A 78 -13.65 -12.99 -5.54
CA TRP A 78 -14.21 -13.60 -4.33
C TRP A 78 -13.24 -13.64 -3.15
N ARG A 79 -11.95 -13.36 -3.36
CA ARG A 79 -10.95 -13.27 -2.31
C ARG A 79 -10.92 -11.83 -1.80
N SER A 80 -11.35 -11.65 -0.56
CA SER A 80 -11.31 -10.38 0.16
C SER A 80 -10.61 -10.56 1.51
N VAL A 81 -10.22 -9.45 2.11
CA VAL A 81 -9.79 -9.44 3.51
C VAL A 81 -10.90 -9.90 4.45
N ASN A 82 -10.54 -10.40 5.64
CA ASN A 82 -11.49 -10.63 6.71
C ASN A 82 -11.76 -9.30 7.45
N ALA A 83 -12.98 -8.77 7.34
CA ALA A 83 -13.35 -7.50 7.97
C ALA A 83 -13.11 -7.45 9.49
N ALA A 84 -13.15 -8.61 10.19
CA ALA A 84 -12.86 -8.67 11.62
C ALA A 84 -11.39 -8.31 11.96
N ASN A 85 -10.47 -8.52 11.01
CA ASN A 85 -9.06 -8.13 11.16
C ASN A 85 -8.87 -6.61 11.22
N PHE A 86 -9.84 -5.84 10.71
CA PHE A 86 -9.78 -4.38 10.59
C PHE A 86 -10.61 -3.65 11.66
N HIS A 87 -11.11 -4.35 12.69
CA HIS A 87 -12.01 -3.78 13.69
C HIS A 87 -11.47 -2.54 14.44
N ASN A 88 -10.14 -2.40 14.53
CA ASN A 88 -9.45 -1.26 15.15
C ASN A 88 -8.59 -0.46 14.16
N VAL A 89 -8.79 -0.65 12.85
CA VAL A 89 -8.04 0.04 11.80
C VAL A 89 -8.81 1.26 11.30
N VAL A 90 -8.12 2.39 11.23
CA VAL A 90 -8.55 3.58 10.50
C VAL A 90 -7.77 3.64 9.20
N LEU A 91 -8.40 3.24 8.11
CA LEU A 91 -7.82 3.31 6.77
C LEU A 91 -7.98 4.75 6.23
N VAL A 92 -6.87 5.40 5.90
CA VAL A 92 -6.88 6.76 5.33
C VAL A 92 -6.47 6.68 3.87
N VAL A 93 -7.34 7.12 2.97
CA VAL A 93 -7.16 7.04 1.51
C VAL A 93 -7.55 8.36 0.85
N PRO A 94 -6.99 8.68 -0.34
CA PRO A 94 -7.51 9.75 -1.16
C PRO A 94 -8.98 9.50 -1.52
N SER A 95 -9.78 10.56 -1.58
CA SER A 95 -11.18 10.46 -2.02
C SER A 95 -11.25 10.09 -3.51
N GLN A 96 -12.34 9.43 -3.93
CA GLN A 96 -12.54 9.08 -5.34
C GLN A 96 -12.57 10.34 -6.22
N SER A 97 -13.21 11.42 -5.76
CA SER A 97 -13.26 12.70 -6.47
C SER A 97 -11.87 13.32 -6.67
N PHE A 98 -10.96 13.16 -5.70
CA PHE A 98 -9.57 13.56 -5.87
C PHE A 98 -8.90 12.73 -6.97
N VAL A 99 -9.02 11.40 -6.92
CA VAL A 99 -8.42 10.50 -7.92
C VAL A 99 -8.96 10.77 -9.33
N ASP A 100 -10.27 10.96 -9.48
CA ASP A 100 -10.92 11.25 -10.77
C ASP A 100 -10.46 12.60 -11.36
N SER A 101 -10.09 13.55 -10.50
CA SER A 101 -9.58 14.85 -10.93
C SER A 101 -8.11 14.82 -11.39
N LEU A 102 -7.37 13.73 -11.14
CA LEU A 102 -5.98 13.58 -11.59
C LEU A 102 -5.95 13.37 -13.12
N PRO A 103 -4.82 13.67 -13.79
CA PRO A 103 -4.68 13.32 -15.20
C PRO A 103 -4.91 11.81 -15.41
N TYR A 104 -5.63 11.47 -16.49
CA TYR A 104 -6.09 10.11 -16.77
C TYR A 104 -7.03 9.49 -15.72
N GLY A 105 -7.53 10.27 -14.76
CA GLY A 105 -8.50 9.83 -13.75
C GLY A 105 -7.97 8.73 -12.82
N LYS A 106 -6.65 8.70 -12.58
CA LYS A 106 -6.03 7.67 -11.74
C LYS A 106 -4.75 8.15 -11.07
N ILE A 107 -4.34 7.42 -10.04
CA ILE A 107 -2.97 7.49 -9.51
C ILE A 107 -2.03 6.78 -10.51
N PRO A 108 -0.84 7.34 -10.80
CA PRO A 108 0.15 6.73 -11.68
C PRO A 108 0.44 5.26 -11.37
N ASP A 109 0.61 4.45 -12.40
CA ASP A 109 0.90 3.03 -12.26
C ASP A 109 1.83 2.50 -13.38
N ARG A 110 2.23 1.24 -13.26
CA ARG A 110 3.16 0.60 -14.19
C ARG A 110 2.68 0.52 -15.65
N LYS A 111 1.38 0.64 -15.92
CA LYS A 111 0.85 0.64 -17.30
C LYS A 111 1.30 1.90 -18.05
N ASP A 112 1.62 2.97 -17.32
CA ASP A 112 2.06 4.24 -17.92
C ASP A 112 3.37 4.08 -18.71
N PHE A 113 4.23 3.12 -18.34
CA PHE A 113 5.44 2.80 -19.10
C PHE A 113 5.15 2.26 -20.50
N ASN A 114 4.01 1.59 -20.70
CA ASN A 114 3.60 1.04 -21.98
C ASN A 114 2.82 2.05 -22.84
N MET A 115 2.17 3.03 -22.20
CA MET A 115 1.25 3.96 -22.86
C MET A 115 1.89 5.31 -23.19
N LEU A 116 2.91 5.73 -22.42
CA LEU A 116 3.48 7.07 -22.50
C LEU A 116 5.00 7.02 -22.71
N GLY A 117 5.49 7.90 -23.58
CA GLY A 117 6.93 8.19 -23.69
C GLY A 117 7.48 8.83 -22.42
N TYR A 118 8.79 8.78 -22.25
CA TYR A 118 9.49 9.24 -21.04
C TYR A 118 9.09 10.66 -20.60
N GLU A 119 9.19 11.65 -21.50
CA GLU A 119 8.89 13.05 -21.19
C GLU A 119 7.42 13.27 -20.79
N ALA A 120 6.49 12.67 -21.55
CA ALA A 120 5.06 12.77 -21.27
C ALA A 120 4.71 12.12 -19.92
N ARG A 121 5.32 10.96 -19.62
CA ARG A 121 5.14 10.27 -18.34
C ARG A 121 5.70 11.08 -17.19
N LEU A 122 6.91 11.65 -17.32
CA LEU A 122 7.54 12.47 -16.29
C LEU A 122 6.69 13.71 -15.97
N ALA A 123 6.24 14.43 -17.00
CA ALA A 123 5.37 15.59 -16.83
C ALA A 123 4.05 15.23 -16.13
N TYR A 124 3.41 14.13 -16.56
CA TYR A 124 2.20 13.61 -15.92
C TYR A 124 2.42 13.24 -14.45
N TRP A 125 3.45 12.45 -14.15
CA TRP A 125 3.73 12.00 -12.78
C TRP A 125 4.08 13.18 -11.87
N GLN A 126 4.78 14.19 -12.39
CA GLN A 126 5.09 15.42 -11.66
C GLN A 126 3.82 16.20 -11.27
N VAL A 127 2.82 16.26 -12.17
CA VAL A 127 1.53 16.89 -11.84
C VAL A 127 0.87 16.14 -10.67
N VAL A 128 0.80 14.82 -10.71
CA VAL A 128 0.18 14.04 -9.63
C VAL A 128 0.94 14.19 -8.31
N LEU A 129 2.27 14.16 -8.35
CA LEU A 129 3.10 14.41 -7.17
C LEU A 129 2.85 15.79 -6.58
N ASN A 130 2.79 16.85 -7.40
CA ASN A 130 2.49 18.19 -6.91
C ASN A 130 1.11 18.26 -6.26
N ARG A 131 0.11 17.60 -6.84
CA ARG A 131 -1.25 17.53 -6.30
C ARG A 131 -1.36 16.72 -5.00
N SER A 132 -0.39 15.87 -4.67
CA SER A 132 -0.39 15.17 -3.38
C SER A 132 -0.27 16.13 -2.17
N THR A 133 0.19 17.36 -2.39
CA THR A 133 0.19 18.42 -1.35
C THR A 133 -1.23 18.76 -0.88
N GLU A 134 -2.23 18.70 -1.76
CA GLU A 134 -3.65 18.90 -1.41
C GLU A 134 -4.08 17.88 -0.34
N LEU A 135 -3.65 16.63 -0.46
CA LEU A 135 -3.95 15.57 0.50
C LEU A 135 -3.27 15.81 1.85
N ALA A 136 -2.02 16.32 1.84
CA ALA A 136 -1.31 16.66 3.06
C ALA A 136 -2.00 17.82 3.81
N ASP A 137 -2.42 18.85 3.08
CA ASP A 137 -3.14 19.99 3.64
C ASP A 137 -4.50 19.58 4.22
N ASP A 138 -5.24 18.74 3.50
CA ASP A 138 -6.54 18.23 3.97
C ASP A 138 -6.39 17.32 5.19
N PHE A 139 -5.39 16.43 5.20
CA PHE A 139 -5.09 15.62 6.38
C PHE A 139 -4.68 16.48 7.57
N LYS A 140 -3.90 17.55 7.36
CA LYS A 140 -3.56 18.50 8.41
C LYS A 140 -4.79 19.18 9.00
N LYS A 141 -5.74 19.63 8.18
CA LYS A 141 -7.01 20.23 8.67
C LYS A 141 -7.83 19.24 9.49
N LEU A 142 -7.84 17.96 9.09
CA LEU A 142 -8.51 16.89 9.82
C LEU A 142 -7.89 16.71 11.21
N ILE A 143 -6.56 16.69 11.30
CA ILE A 143 -5.86 16.53 12.59
C ILE A 143 -6.00 17.77 13.48
N ASP A 144 -5.81 18.97 12.94
CA ASP A 144 -5.79 20.20 13.74
C ASP A 144 -7.19 20.60 14.21
N ASN A 145 -8.20 20.42 13.35
CA ASN A 145 -9.52 21.03 13.53
C ASN A 145 -10.68 20.03 13.45
N GLY A 146 -10.42 18.75 13.20
CA GLY A 146 -11.46 17.73 13.06
C GLY A 146 -12.29 17.82 11.76
N VAL A 147 -11.89 18.66 10.80
CA VAL A 147 -12.61 18.81 9.52
C VAL A 147 -12.57 17.49 8.74
N GLY A 148 -13.73 16.96 8.36
CA GLY A 148 -13.83 15.71 7.59
C GLY A 148 -14.02 14.46 8.46
N LEU A 149 -14.01 14.56 9.80
CA LEU A 149 -14.33 13.42 10.68
C LEU A 149 -15.76 12.91 10.46
N GLU A 150 -16.67 13.79 10.04
CA GLU A 150 -18.05 13.45 9.65
C GLU A 150 -18.14 12.56 8.40
N ALA A 151 -17.07 12.53 7.59
CA ALA A 151 -17.00 11.72 6.38
C ALA A 151 -16.44 10.31 6.63
N ILE A 152 -16.11 9.95 7.88
CA ILE A 152 -15.65 8.60 8.22
C ILE A 152 -16.75 7.59 7.93
N GLN A 153 -16.40 6.55 7.18
CA GLN A 153 -17.31 5.47 6.80
C GLN A 153 -16.85 4.12 7.38
N PRO A 154 -17.78 3.18 7.62
CA PRO A 154 -17.41 1.82 7.96
C PRO A 154 -16.60 1.16 6.85
N PHE A 155 -15.49 0.51 7.21
CA PHE A 155 -14.55 -0.13 6.28
C PHE A 155 -15.22 -1.07 5.24
N TYR A 156 -16.28 -1.78 5.62
CA TYR A 156 -16.97 -2.72 4.74
C TYR A 156 -17.83 -2.06 3.64
N GLN A 157 -18.14 -0.76 3.75
CA GLN A 157 -18.84 -0.02 2.70
C GLN A 157 -17.88 0.40 1.58
N SER A 158 -16.60 0.54 1.87
CA SER A 158 -15.56 0.98 0.93
C SER A 158 -15.04 -0.14 0.00
N ILE A 159 -15.47 -1.39 0.20
CA ILE A 159 -15.03 -2.58 -0.55
C ILE A 159 -16.02 -2.95 -1.67
N LYS A 160 -17.24 -2.40 -1.66
CA LYS A 160 -18.27 -2.67 -2.68
C LYS A 160 -18.11 -1.83 -3.94
#